data_AF-A0A6V7IMN5-F1
#
_entry.id   AF-A0A6V7IMN5-F1
#
_cell.length_a   1.000
_cell.length_b   1.000
_cell.length_c   1.000
_cell.angle_alpha   90.00
_cell.angle_beta   90.00
_cell.angle_gamma   90.00
#
_symmetry.space_group_name_H-M   'P 1'
#
loop_
_entity.id
_entity.type
_entity.pdbx_description
1 polymer ?
#
loop_
_entity_poly.entity_id
_entity_poly.type
_entity_poly.pdbx_seq_one_letter_code
_entity_poly.pdbx_strand_id
1 'polypeptide(L)'
;VLDKKKRKRSKKNPEIVVETVDNVAQGKIFLTQGEEVVTLSQPCSELIERPKDLALTIFDQKYIIKYNAPWINEIELPECILVGFPVYPSSFDVSYTDKALSRFTWFRAPGLKSNNSRKQEDNWEKIGEGFIYVPKGEDIGCRIKLSCVPFNESQEGPEVQVEAKGVVEAGPGVCPFETRHQFTKEKLNGK
;
A
#
# COMPACT_ATOMS: atom_id res chain seq x y z
N VAL A 1 9.91 -65.57 -38.94
CA VAL A 1 9.91 -64.54 -37.88
C VAL A 1 9.91 -63.19 -38.57
N LEU A 2 8.72 -62.61 -38.82
CA LEU A 2 8.20 -61.39 -38.14
C LEU A 2 9.21 -60.23 -38.27
N ASP A 3 8.96 -59.14 -38.99
CA ASP A 3 8.04 -58.11 -38.50
C ASP A 3 7.57 -57.10 -39.56
N LYS A 4 6.29 -56.73 -39.47
CA LYS A 4 5.60 -55.73 -40.32
C LYS A 4 5.71 -54.35 -39.65
N LYS A 5 6.56 -53.44 -40.15
CA LYS A 5 6.54 -52.04 -39.69
C LYS A 5 5.33 -51.28 -40.29
N LYS A 6 4.24 -51.24 -39.52
CA LYS A 6 3.08 -50.35 -39.75
C LYS A 6 3.52 -48.88 -39.71
N ARG A 7 3.34 -48.15 -40.81
CA ARG A 7 3.40 -46.68 -40.85
C ARG A 7 2.25 -46.12 -40.00
N LYS A 8 2.56 -45.52 -38.85
CA LYS A 8 1.60 -44.72 -38.07
C LYS A 8 1.24 -43.47 -38.89
N ARG A 9 -0.01 -43.38 -39.35
CA ARG A 9 -0.60 -42.12 -39.83
C ARG A 9 -0.69 -41.17 -38.64
N SER A 10 -0.03 -40.01 -38.74
CA SER A 10 -0.21 -38.89 -37.83
C SER A 10 -1.67 -38.43 -37.89
N LYS A 11 -2.39 -38.50 -36.76
CA LYS A 11 -3.72 -37.89 -36.62
C LYS A 11 -3.51 -36.37 -36.59
N LYS A 12 -4.00 -35.67 -37.62
CA LYS A 12 -4.21 -34.22 -37.54
C LYS A 12 -5.14 -33.95 -36.36
N ASN A 13 -4.67 -33.17 -35.40
CA ASN A 13 -5.50 -32.63 -34.32
C ASN A 13 -6.59 -31.74 -34.98
N PRO A 14 -7.87 -31.84 -34.60
CA PRO A 14 -8.86 -30.89 -35.07
C PRO A 14 -8.49 -29.51 -34.52
N GLU A 15 -8.37 -28.53 -35.42
CA GLU A 15 -8.28 -27.12 -35.02
C GLU A 15 -9.56 -26.78 -34.26
N ILE A 16 -9.43 -26.53 -32.96
CA ILE A 16 -10.49 -25.94 -32.16
C ILE A 16 -10.60 -24.50 -32.66
N VAL A 17 -11.61 -24.25 -33.50
CA VAL A 17 -12.02 -22.89 -33.86
C VAL A 17 -12.63 -22.31 -32.59
N VAL A 18 -11.82 -21.60 -31.81
CA VAL A 18 -12.33 -20.76 -30.73
C VAL A 18 -12.96 -19.57 -31.44
N GLU A 19 -14.29 -19.52 -31.51
CA GLU A 19 -14.99 -18.30 -31.88
C GLU A 19 -14.57 -17.20 -30.91
N THR A 20 -13.75 -16.27 -31.39
CA THR A 20 -13.32 -15.12 -30.61
C THR A 20 -14.49 -14.17 -30.50
N VAL A 21 -15.20 -14.22 -29.37
CA VAL A 21 -16.30 -13.31 -29.06
C VAL A 21 -15.73 -11.92 -28.80
N ASP A 22 -16.09 -10.96 -29.65
CA ASP A 22 -15.74 -9.55 -29.44
C ASP A 22 -16.69 -8.92 -28.41
N ASN A 23 -16.27 -8.95 -27.15
CA ASN A 23 -17.04 -8.38 -26.04
C ASN A 23 -17.11 -6.84 -26.08
N VAL A 24 -16.23 -6.17 -26.82
CA VAL A 24 -16.27 -4.70 -27.00
C VAL A 24 -17.37 -4.36 -28.01
N ALA A 25 -17.39 -5.03 -29.17
CA ALA A 25 -18.45 -4.85 -30.17
C ALA A 25 -19.84 -5.23 -29.64
N GLN A 26 -19.91 -6.21 -28.72
CA GLN A 26 -21.15 -6.59 -28.03
C GLN A 26 -21.58 -5.63 -26.92
N GLY A 27 -20.82 -4.54 -26.67
CA GLY A 27 -21.14 -3.56 -25.63
C GLY A 27 -20.98 -4.08 -24.21
N LYS A 28 -20.27 -5.20 -24.01
CA LYS A 28 -20.00 -5.77 -22.68
C LYS A 28 -18.76 -5.15 -22.04
N ILE A 29 -17.86 -4.56 -22.83
CA ILE A 29 -16.67 -3.87 -22.33
C ILE A 29 -16.65 -2.46 -22.92
N PHE A 30 -16.76 -1.43 -22.07
CA PHE A 30 -16.76 -0.04 -22.52
C PHE A 30 -16.28 0.92 -21.43
N LEU A 31 -15.76 2.07 -21.85
CA LEU A 31 -15.39 3.17 -20.97
C LEU A 31 -16.52 4.19 -20.92
N THR A 32 -16.74 4.78 -19.74
CA THR A 32 -17.66 5.91 -19.56
C THR A 32 -16.94 7.07 -18.88
N GLN A 33 -17.22 8.29 -19.30
CA GLN A 33 -16.84 9.51 -18.58
C GLN A 33 -18.13 10.18 -18.10
N GLY A 34 -18.40 10.12 -16.80
CA GLY A 34 -19.71 10.46 -16.26
C GLY A 34 -20.78 9.46 -16.71
N GLU A 35 -21.77 9.94 -17.45
CA GLU A 35 -22.86 9.12 -18.01
C GLU A 35 -22.65 8.76 -19.49
N GLU A 36 -21.67 9.36 -20.15
CA GLU A 36 -21.44 9.18 -21.59
C GLU A 36 -20.47 8.03 -21.86
N VAL A 37 -20.78 7.20 -22.87
CA VAL A 37 -19.87 6.15 -23.36
C VAL A 37 -18.80 6.81 -24.22
N VAL A 38 -17.55 6.56 -23.87
CA VAL A 38 -16.39 7.09 -24.57
C VAL A 38 -16.26 6.44 -25.95
N THR A 39 -16.04 7.26 -26.97
CA THR A 39 -15.89 6.81 -28.36
C THR A 39 -14.47 6.32 -28.65
N LEU A 40 -14.32 5.33 -29.51
CA LEU A 40 -13.01 4.76 -29.89
C LEU A 40 -12.11 5.72 -30.69
N SER A 41 -12.62 6.89 -31.12
CA SER A 41 -11.88 7.90 -31.87
C SER A 41 -11.09 8.87 -30.99
N GLN A 42 -11.36 8.93 -29.69
CA GLN A 42 -10.68 9.86 -28.78
C GLN A 42 -9.34 9.29 -28.29
N PRO A 43 -8.25 10.08 -28.25
CA PRO A 43 -7.00 9.65 -27.66
C PRO A 43 -7.14 9.37 -26.16
N CYS A 44 -6.56 8.27 -25.68
CA CYS A 44 -6.60 7.94 -24.25
C CYS A 44 -5.97 9.02 -23.36
N SER A 45 -4.97 9.76 -23.85
CA SER A 45 -4.33 10.85 -23.09
C SER A 45 -5.33 11.93 -22.68
N GLU A 46 -6.27 12.30 -23.56
CA GLU A 46 -7.28 13.32 -23.27
C GLU A 46 -8.28 12.88 -22.19
N LEU A 47 -8.60 11.57 -22.16
CA LEU A 47 -9.48 10.97 -21.15
C LEU A 47 -8.80 10.94 -19.77
N ILE A 48 -7.50 10.65 -19.77
CA ILE A 48 -6.70 10.45 -18.56
C ILE A 48 -6.34 11.79 -17.89
N GLU A 49 -6.14 12.85 -18.68
CA GLU A 49 -5.88 14.21 -18.16
C GLU A 49 -7.09 14.85 -17.47
N ARG A 50 -8.31 14.33 -17.73
CA ARG A 50 -9.55 14.74 -17.08
C ARG A 50 -10.26 13.53 -16.46
N PRO A 51 -9.66 12.86 -15.46
CA PRO A 51 -10.12 11.56 -14.98
C PRO A 51 -11.40 11.65 -14.13
N LYS A 52 -12.05 12.81 -14.03
CA LYS A 52 -13.31 12.93 -13.29
C LYS A 52 -14.34 11.99 -13.91
N ASP A 53 -14.82 11.08 -13.07
CA ASP A 53 -15.88 10.13 -13.39
C ASP A 53 -15.55 9.15 -14.53
N LEU A 54 -14.27 8.88 -14.78
CA LEU A 54 -13.85 7.85 -15.71
C LEU A 54 -14.05 6.46 -15.08
N ALA A 55 -14.78 5.60 -15.78
CA ALA A 55 -15.03 4.23 -15.34
C ALA A 55 -14.94 3.25 -16.51
N LEU A 56 -14.46 2.04 -16.21
CA LEU A 56 -14.45 0.90 -17.12
C LEU A 56 -15.52 -0.08 -16.67
N THR A 57 -16.42 -0.44 -17.56
CA THR A 57 -17.38 -1.51 -17.34
C THR A 57 -16.89 -2.76 -18.06
N ILE A 58 -16.84 -3.89 -17.35
CA ILE A 58 -16.53 -5.22 -17.89
C ILE A 58 -17.67 -6.14 -17.49
N PHE A 59 -18.47 -6.57 -18.47
CA PHE A 59 -19.77 -7.21 -18.28
C PHE A 59 -20.66 -6.39 -17.35
N ASP A 60 -20.98 -6.91 -16.17
CA ASP A 60 -21.86 -6.27 -15.20
C ASP A 60 -21.09 -5.53 -14.10
N GLN A 61 -19.74 -5.51 -14.18
CA GLN A 61 -18.88 -4.92 -13.16
C GLN A 61 -18.32 -3.57 -13.62
N LYS A 62 -18.58 -2.53 -12.82
CA LYS A 62 -18.05 -1.18 -13.02
C LYS A 62 -16.80 -0.96 -12.15
N TYR A 63 -15.75 -0.44 -12.76
CA TYR A 63 -14.47 -0.10 -12.14
C TYR A 63 -14.18 1.39 -12.30
N ILE A 64 -13.96 2.10 -11.21
CA ILE A 64 -13.57 3.52 -11.26
C ILE A 64 -12.08 3.57 -11.61
N ILE A 65 -11.73 4.33 -12.65
CA ILE A 65 -10.34 4.54 -13.04
C ILE A 65 -9.80 5.73 -12.28
N LYS A 66 -8.69 5.51 -11.56
CA LYS A 66 -7.96 6.57 -10.86
C LYS A 66 -6.59 6.72 -11.50
N TYR A 67 -6.36 7.86 -12.14
CA TYR A 67 -5.07 8.16 -12.75
C TYR A 67 -4.14 8.83 -11.74
N ASN A 68 -2.89 8.32 -11.66
CA ASN A 68 -1.85 8.84 -10.78
C ASN A 68 -2.36 9.08 -9.35
N ALA A 69 -3.15 8.13 -8.85
CA ALA A 69 -3.60 8.15 -7.47
C ALA A 69 -2.38 8.03 -6.53
N PRO A 70 -2.44 8.62 -5.33
CA PRO A 70 -1.42 8.41 -4.31
C PRO A 70 -1.24 6.91 -4.08
N TRP A 71 0.02 6.47 -4.06
CA TRP A 71 0.34 5.07 -3.95
C TRP A 71 1.59 4.87 -3.10
N ILE A 72 1.53 3.92 -2.18
CA ILE A 72 2.69 3.49 -1.38
C ILE A 72 3.29 2.29 -2.10
N ASN A 73 4.51 2.44 -2.60
CA ASN A 73 5.27 1.35 -3.21
C ASN A 73 5.88 0.48 -2.11
N GLU A 74 6.45 1.11 -1.09
CA GLU A 74 7.11 0.46 0.04
C GLU A 74 7.00 1.31 1.30
N ILE A 75 6.75 0.66 2.44
CA ILE A 75 6.86 1.28 3.75
C ILE A 75 7.41 0.25 4.74
N GLU A 76 8.44 0.64 5.48
CA GLU A 76 9.08 -0.22 6.47
C GLU A 76 9.31 0.52 7.78
N LEU A 77 9.19 -0.19 8.91
CA LEU A 77 9.54 0.33 10.23
C LEU A 77 10.95 -0.11 10.64
N PRO A 78 11.66 0.69 11.48
CA PRO A 78 12.95 0.32 12.02
C PRO A 78 12.91 -1.01 12.78
N GLU A 79 14.01 -1.76 12.74
CA GLU A 79 14.10 -3.05 13.43
C GLU A 79 14.18 -2.91 14.96
N CYS A 80 14.75 -1.80 15.43
CA CYS A 80 14.91 -1.47 16.85
C CYS A 80 14.10 -0.21 17.17
N ILE A 81 13.21 -0.31 18.17
CA ILE A 81 12.36 0.78 18.63
C ILE A 81 12.54 0.94 20.14
N LEU A 82 12.96 2.13 20.57
CA LEU A 82 13.30 2.41 21.97
C LEU A 82 12.39 3.48 22.57
N VAL A 83 12.05 3.32 23.85
CA VAL A 83 11.36 4.37 24.61
C VAL A 83 12.18 5.65 24.66
N GLY A 84 11.52 6.78 24.38
CA GLY A 84 12.15 8.11 24.39
C GLY A 84 12.88 8.48 23.10
N PHE A 85 12.93 7.58 22.11
CA PHE A 85 13.58 7.82 20.82
C PHE A 85 12.53 7.97 19.70
N PRO A 86 12.65 8.96 18.80
CA PRO A 86 11.70 9.14 17.72
C PRO A 86 11.79 7.98 16.72
N VAL A 87 10.63 7.41 16.42
CA VAL A 87 10.42 6.35 15.43
C VAL A 87 9.71 6.95 14.24
N TYR A 88 10.21 6.63 13.06
CA TYR A 88 9.63 6.97 11.77
C TYR A 88 9.95 5.84 10.78
N PRO A 89 9.21 5.70 9.67
CA PRO A 89 9.51 4.69 8.67
C PRO A 89 10.96 4.74 8.19
N SER A 90 11.66 3.59 8.20
CA SER A 90 13.01 3.46 7.65
C SER A 90 13.02 3.50 6.12
N SER A 91 11.94 3.03 5.49
CA SER A 91 11.62 3.22 4.08
C SER A 91 10.21 3.82 3.95
N PHE A 92 10.04 4.78 3.05
CA PHE A 92 8.74 5.35 2.67
C PHE A 92 8.83 5.77 1.19
N ASP A 93 8.70 4.78 0.31
CA ASP A 93 8.68 4.98 -1.14
C ASP A 93 7.25 5.13 -1.63
N VAL A 94 6.97 6.27 -2.28
CA VAL A 94 5.62 6.67 -2.68
C VAL A 94 5.61 7.30 -4.05
N SER A 95 4.51 7.06 -4.77
CA SER A 95 4.22 7.68 -6.05
C SER A 95 2.99 8.58 -5.93
N TYR A 96 3.04 9.74 -6.60
CA TYR A 96 1.92 10.71 -6.67
C TYR A 96 1.31 11.08 -5.30
N THR A 97 2.14 11.13 -4.26
CA THR A 97 1.74 11.31 -2.87
C THR A 97 2.44 12.53 -2.27
N ASP A 98 1.68 13.37 -1.57
CA ASP A 98 2.21 14.40 -0.69
C ASP A 98 2.19 13.89 0.75
N LYS A 99 3.38 13.72 1.33
CA LYS A 99 3.55 13.27 2.71
C LYS A 99 2.87 14.20 3.72
N ALA A 100 2.85 15.52 3.47
CA ALA A 100 2.25 16.48 4.39
C ALA A 100 0.72 16.41 4.44
N LEU A 101 0.10 15.97 3.34
CA LEU A 101 -1.35 15.75 3.24
C LEU A 101 -1.76 14.34 3.67
N SER A 102 -0.81 13.39 3.63
CA SER A 102 -1.04 11.99 3.99
C SER A 102 -1.30 11.80 5.48
N ARG A 103 -2.10 10.79 5.82
CA ARG A 103 -2.48 10.50 7.21
C ARG A 103 -1.67 9.32 7.73
N PHE A 104 -1.08 9.50 8.91
CA PHE A 104 -0.28 8.48 9.59
C PHE A 104 -0.88 8.23 10.97
N THR A 105 -1.19 6.98 11.28
CA THR A 105 -1.78 6.57 12.56
C THR A 105 -0.99 5.43 13.17
N TRP A 106 -0.55 5.62 14.41
CA TRP A 106 0.22 4.64 15.16
C TRP A 106 -0.67 3.82 16.07
N PHE A 107 -0.37 2.53 16.17
CA PHE A 107 -1.06 1.58 17.03
C PHE A 107 -0.07 0.74 17.83
N ARG A 108 -0.49 0.31 19.02
CA ARG A 108 0.20 -0.72 19.80
C ARG A 108 -0.69 -1.91 20.05
N ALA A 109 -0.08 -3.08 20.20
CA ALA A 109 -0.73 -4.26 20.74
C ALA A 109 0.21 -4.94 21.74
N PRO A 110 -0.31 -5.71 22.72
CA PRO A 110 0.54 -6.52 23.59
C PRO A 110 1.47 -7.45 22.79
N GLY A 111 2.68 -7.66 23.31
CA GLY A 111 3.62 -8.64 22.77
C GLY A 111 3.05 -10.06 22.79
N LEU A 112 3.44 -10.88 21.82
CA LEU A 112 3.03 -12.28 21.74
C LEU A 112 3.67 -13.05 22.90
N LYS A 113 2.87 -13.48 23.89
CA LYS A 113 3.38 -14.36 24.95
C LYS A 113 3.63 -15.76 24.39
N SER A 114 4.82 -16.29 24.63
CA SER A 114 5.35 -17.57 24.09
C SER A 114 4.51 -18.83 24.34
N ASN A 115 3.46 -18.82 25.17
CA ASN A 115 2.86 -20.05 25.70
C ASN A 115 1.37 -20.27 25.43
N ASN A 116 0.67 -19.47 24.61
CA ASN A 116 -0.68 -19.84 24.16
C ASN A 116 -0.99 -19.30 22.76
N SER A 117 -0.41 -19.97 21.77
CA SER A 117 -0.75 -19.84 20.36
C SER A 117 -2.19 -20.32 20.12
N ARG A 118 -3.15 -19.40 20.07
CA ARG A 118 -4.39 -19.39 19.28
C ARG A 118 -5.36 -18.40 19.94
N LYS A 119 -5.55 -17.23 19.32
CA LYS A 119 -6.53 -16.18 19.69
C LYS A 119 -6.12 -15.21 20.79
N GLN A 120 -4.91 -14.64 20.76
CA GLN A 120 -4.78 -13.30 21.31
C GLN A 120 -5.41 -12.38 20.26
N GLU A 121 -6.63 -11.92 20.51
CA GLU A 121 -7.26 -10.89 19.67
C GLU A 121 -6.25 -9.75 19.52
N ASP A 122 -5.95 -9.40 18.27
CA ASP A 122 -5.08 -8.28 17.91
C ASP A 122 -5.78 -6.97 18.30
N ASN A 123 -5.82 -6.70 19.60
CA ASN A 123 -6.37 -5.51 20.19
C ASN A 123 -5.38 -4.36 19.97
N TRP A 124 -5.37 -3.84 18.74
CA TRP A 124 -4.60 -2.68 18.35
C TRP A 124 -5.24 -1.42 18.93
N GLU A 125 -4.57 -0.81 19.90
CA GLU A 125 -4.93 0.49 20.46
C GLU A 125 -4.23 1.59 19.67
N LYS A 126 -4.96 2.64 19.27
CA LYS A 126 -4.38 3.83 18.66
C LYS A 126 -3.60 4.63 19.71
N ILE A 127 -2.31 4.89 19.45
CA ILE A 127 -1.39 5.56 20.39
C ILE A 127 -0.89 6.93 19.92
N GLY A 128 -1.11 7.26 18.65
CA GLY A 128 -0.62 8.52 18.10
C GLY A 128 -0.98 8.73 16.64
N GLU A 129 -0.68 9.93 16.17
CA GLU A 129 -0.83 10.37 14.78
C GLU A 129 0.42 11.11 14.33
N GLY A 130 0.64 11.17 13.02
CA GLY A 130 1.77 11.84 12.41
C GLY A 130 2.88 10.89 11.95
N PHE A 131 3.81 11.41 11.14
CA PHE A 131 4.87 10.60 10.53
C PHE A 131 5.88 10.07 11.55
N ILE A 132 6.04 10.76 12.69
CA ILE A 132 6.98 10.43 13.75
C ILE A 132 6.17 10.09 15.01
N TYR A 133 6.58 9.03 15.70
CA TYR A 133 6.06 8.66 17.01
C TYR A 133 7.21 8.50 18.01
N VAL A 134 7.02 8.93 19.26
CA VAL A 134 8.02 8.73 20.32
C VAL A 134 7.42 7.76 21.35
N PRO A 135 7.90 6.51 21.42
CA PRO A 135 7.40 5.52 22.37
C PRO A 135 7.64 5.96 23.82
N LYS A 136 6.68 5.60 24.68
CA LYS A 136 6.62 5.89 26.11
C LYS A 136 6.88 4.61 26.92
N GLY A 137 7.08 4.76 28.23
CA GLY A 137 7.33 3.62 29.12
C GLY A 137 6.22 2.56 29.12
N GLU A 138 4.98 2.95 28.84
CA GLU A 138 3.83 2.04 28.69
C GLU A 138 3.89 1.17 27.43
N ASP A 139 4.72 1.52 26.45
CA ASP A 139 4.84 0.76 25.20
C ASP A 139 5.87 -0.38 25.31
N ILE A 140 6.67 -0.45 26.37
CA ILE A 140 7.71 -1.48 26.54
C ILE A 140 7.11 -2.88 26.43
N GLY A 141 7.66 -3.69 25.53
CA GLY A 141 7.18 -5.04 25.24
C GLY A 141 5.93 -5.11 24.35
N CYS A 142 5.42 -3.97 23.88
CA CYS A 142 4.34 -3.92 22.89
C CYS A 142 4.87 -4.04 21.47
N ARG A 143 4.05 -4.63 20.59
CA ARG A 143 4.21 -4.55 19.14
C ARG A 143 3.69 -3.19 18.66
N ILE A 144 4.32 -2.63 17.64
CA ILE A 144 3.96 -1.34 17.06
C ILE A 144 3.56 -1.53 15.60
N LYS A 145 2.52 -0.81 15.18
CA LYS A 145 2.04 -0.76 13.80
C LYS A 145 1.82 0.69 13.37
N LEU A 146 2.16 0.97 12.12
CA LEU A 146 1.84 2.23 11.45
C LEU A 146 0.85 1.96 10.33
N SER A 147 -0.26 2.71 10.33
CA SER A 147 -1.16 2.85 9.18
C SER A 147 -0.85 4.14 8.45
N CYS A 148 -0.73 4.07 7.13
CA CYS A 148 -0.63 5.23 6.26
C CYS A 148 -1.75 5.21 5.22
N VAL A 149 -2.48 6.33 5.14
CA VAL A 149 -3.37 6.63 4.02
C VAL A 149 -2.70 7.71 3.18
N PRO A 150 -2.19 7.40 1.98
CA PRO A 150 -1.49 8.37 1.15
C PRO A 150 -2.50 9.33 0.51
N PHE A 151 -2.15 10.62 0.48
CA PHE A 151 -2.94 11.67 -0.15
C PHE A 151 -2.09 12.50 -1.09
N ASN A 152 -2.74 13.10 -2.08
CA ASN A 152 -2.22 14.26 -2.80
C ASN A 152 -3.24 15.40 -2.72
N GLU A 153 -3.05 16.44 -3.52
CA GLU A 153 -3.90 17.64 -3.52
C GLU A 153 -5.40 17.35 -3.76
N SER A 154 -5.73 16.23 -4.40
CA SER A 154 -7.10 15.96 -4.87
C SER A 154 -7.62 14.53 -4.63
N GLN A 155 -6.74 13.58 -4.33
CA GLN A 155 -7.07 12.16 -4.28
C GLN A 155 -6.52 11.51 -3.01
N GLU A 156 -7.24 10.49 -2.56
CA GLU A 156 -6.85 9.54 -1.51
C GLU A 156 -6.45 8.22 -2.18
N GLY A 157 -5.35 7.63 -1.73
CA GLY A 157 -4.92 6.30 -2.13
C GLY A 157 -5.30 5.21 -1.12
N PRO A 158 -4.98 3.94 -1.41
CA PRO A 158 -5.30 2.85 -0.50
C PRO A 158 -4.50 2.91 0.80
N GLU A 159 -5.13 2.54 1.91
CA GLU A 159 -4.47 2.39 3.20
C GLU A 159 -3.47 1.23 3.16
N VAL A 160 -2.26 1.48 3.68
CA VAL A 160 -1.23 0.46 3.92
C VAL A 160 -0.87 0.43 5.39
N GLN A 161 -0.73 -0.77 5.94
CA GLN A 161 -0.31 -0.99 7.32
C GLN A 161 0.99 -1.79 7.37
N VAL A 162 1.91 -1.38 8.25
CA VAL A 162 3.17 -2.08 8.49
C VAL A 162 3.41 -2.25 9.99
N GLU A 163 3.78 -3.46 10.39
CA GLU A 163 4.12 -3.82 11.75
C GLU A 163 5.65 -3.87 11.93
N ALA A 164 6.14 -3.41 13.08
CA ALA A 164 7.54 -3.55 13.42
C ALA A 164 7.90 -5.02 13.64
N LYS A 165 9.11 -5.43 13.26
CA LYS A 165 9.58 -6.81 13.43
C LYS A 165 9.75 -7.20 14.91
N GLY A 166 10.05 -6.22 15.76
CA GLY A 166 10.30 -6.39 17.19
C GLY A 166 9.24 -5.73 18.07
N VAL A 167 9.46 -5.81 19.37
CA VAL A 167 8.71 -5.05 20.39
C VAL A 167 9.48 -3.80 20.78
N VAL A 168 8.81 -2.82 21.39
CA VAL A 168 9.49 -1.66 21.97
C VAL A 168 10.37 -2.10 23.13
N GLU A 169 11.61 -1.64 23.15
CA GLU A 169 12.58 -1.91 24.21
C GLU A 169 12.83 -0.66 25.07
N ALA A 170 13.40 -0.88 26.26
CA ALA A 170 13.84 0.24 27.09
C ALA A 170 14.98 0.99 26.38
N GLY A 171 14.86 2.32 26.31
CA GLY A 171 15.96 3.16 25.86
C GLY A 171 17.15 3.11 26.82
N PRO A 172 18.33 3.55 26.38
CA PRO A 172 19.42 3.87 27.30
C PRO A 172 18.97 4.90 28.34
N GLY A 173 19.72 4.98 29.44
CA GLY A 173 19.59 6.10 30.38
C GLY A 173 20.03 7.43 29.75
N VAL A 174 20.57 8.32 30.57
CA VAL A 174 20.96 9.66 30.12
C VAL A 174 21.92 9.59 28.93
N CYS A 175 21.51 10.20 27.82
CA CYS A 175 22.34 10.30 26.64
C CYS A 175 23.09 11.64 26.59
N PRO A 176 24.40 11.67 26.24
CA PRO A 176 25.18 12.91 26.20
C PRO A 176 24.60 14.01 25.29
N PHE A 177 23.85 13.63 24.26
CA PHE A 177 23.19 14.58 23.36
C PHE A 177 22.01 15.30 24.00
N GLU A 178 21.42 14.80 25.08
CA GLU A 178 20.29 15.46 25.76
C GLU A 178 20.68 16.83 26.30
N THR A 179 21.86 16.94 26.91
CA THR A 179 22.41 18.23 27.36
C THR A 179 22.63 19.17 26.19
N ARG A 180 23.11 18.65 25.05
CA ARG A 180 23.38 19.44 23.84
C ARG A 180 22.09 19.93 23.19
N HIS A 181 21.04 19.10 23.15
CA HIS A 181 19.74 19.43 22.59
C HIS A 181 19.04 20.58 23.32
N GLN A 182 19.38 20.82 24.60
CA GLN A 182 18.89 22.02 25.31
C GLN A 182 19.32 23.33 24.65
N PHE A 183 20.43 23.33 23.89
CA PHE A 183 20.96 24.48 23.18
C PHE A 183 20.52 24.55 21.70
N THR A 184 19.79 23.54 21.21
CA THR A 184 19.36 23.45 19.78
C THR A 184 17.86 23.20 19.65
N LYS A 185 17.06 23.83 20.52
CA LYS A 185 15.59 23.67 20.54
C LYS A 185 14.91 24.24 19.30
N GLU A 186 15.52 25.25 18.69
CA GLU A 186 14.97 25.97 17.56
C GLU A 186 15.94 25.93 16.38
N LYS A 187 15.38 26.01 15.17
CA LYS A 187 16.15 26.14 13.95
C LYS A 187 16.78 27.53 13.90
N LEU A 188 18.05 27.61 13.52
CA LEU A 188 18.73 28.90 13.34
C LEU A 188 18.11 29.69 12.18
N ASN A 189 17.94 31.00 12.37
CA ASN A 189 17.31 31.90 11.40
C ASN A 189 18.29 32.49 10.37
N GLY A 190 19.57 32.09 10.40
CA GLY A 190 20.57 32.44 9.37
C GLY A 190 20.81 33.93 9.14
N LYS A 191 20.56 34.78 10.15
CA LYS A 191 20.86 36.22 10.11
C LYS A 191 22.30 36.50 10.48
#